data_AF-A0A7C5RBC6-F1
#
_entry.id   AF-A0A7C5RBC6-F1
#
_cell.length_a   1.000
_cell.length_b   1.000
_cell.length_c   1.000
_cell.angle_alpha   90.00
_cell.angle_beta   90.00
_cell.angle_gamma   90.00
#
_symmetry.space_group_name_H-M   'P 1'
#
loop_
_entity.id
_entity.type
_entity.pdbx_description
1 polymer ?
#
loop_
_entity_poly.entity_id
_entity_poly.type
_entity_poly.pdbx_seq_one_letter_code
_entity_poly.pdbx_strand_id
1 'polypeptide(L)'
;MGPIEGWYVTFRGSHLAVKGLIHPEGRVVAVLAWRRHREGFMRARGLIETYAFLKEHGERYLFFDDQSGQVLPAVPLAELEAILEPQNVASLRKRGDLSESVRALMEELADHGVEARLTGSMLLGLHGPGSDADLVVYSIEQRKAALEVLGEMRSRGRVEVNVEHLLRDFAERRADSLM
;
A
#
# COMPACT_ATOMS: atom_id res chain seq x y z
N MET A 1 -2.78 18.62 1.24
CA MET A 1 -3.39 17.37 1.75
C MET A 1 -2.24 16.48 2.19
N GLY A 2 -2.32 15.88 3.38
CA GLY A 2 -1.24 15.00 3.87
C GLY A 2 -1.27 13.61 3.21
N PRO A 3 -0.31 12.73 3.54
CA PRO A 3 -0.36 11.34 3.10
C PRO A 3 -1.67 10.67 3.50
N ILE A 4 -2.17 9.78 2.65
CA ILE A 4 -3.39 9.00 2.91
C ILE A 4 -3.15 7.53 2.55
N GLU A 5 -4.09 6.65 2.89
CA GLU A 5 -4.02 5.23 2.58
C GLU A 5 -3.66 4.94 1.11
N GLY A 6 -2.78 3.96 0.92
CA GLY A 6 -2.15 3.65 -0.36
C GLY A 6 -0.85 4.40 -0.59
N TRP A 7 -0.50 5.41 0.19
CA TRP A 7 0.80 6.08 0.10
C TRP A 7 1.85 5.32 0.90
N TYR A 8 3.12 5.63 0.62
CA TYR A 8 4.24 5.21 1.44
C TYR A 8 5.01 6.43 1.95
N VAL A 9 5.64 6.28 3.11
CA VAL A 9 6.56 7.27 3.65
C VAL A 9 7.89 6.60 3.97
N THR A 10 8.99 7.32 3.81
CA THR A 10 10.31 6.86 4.21
C THR A 10 10.65 7.42 5.58
N PHE A 11 11.02 6.54 6.50
CA PHE A 11 11.48 6.90 7.83
C PHE A 11 12.63 5.99 8.23
N ARG A 12 13.78 6.58 8.59
CA ARG A 12 15.00 5.88 8.98
C ARG A 12 15.45 4.89 7.90
N GLY A 13 15.42 5.36 6.65
CA GLY A 13 15.74 4.58 5.45
C GLY A 13 14.80 3.41 5.15
N SER A 14 13.72 3.21 5.92
CA SER A 14 12.72 2.14 5.75
C SER A 14 11.42 2.70 5.18
N HIS A 15 10.64 1.87 4.49
CA HIS A 15 9.36 2.27 3.91
C HIS A 15 8.19 1.79 4.76
N LEU A 16 7.33 2.73 5.14
CA LEU A 16 6.12 2.46 5.89
C LEU A 16 4.91 2.75 4.99
N ALA A 17 3.94 1.85 4.97
CA ALA A 17 2.66 2.02 4.29
C ALA A 17 1.74 2.87 5.15
N VAL A 18 1.18 3.94 4.59
CA VAL A 18 0.22 4.81 5.27
C VAL A 18 -1.10 4.07 5.46
N LYS A 19 -1.69 4.17 6.66
CA LYS A 19 -2.95 3.52 7.03
C LYS A 19 -3.99 4.52 7.50
N GLY A 20 -5.17 4.47 6.90
CA GLY A 20 -6.26 5.40 7.14
C GLY A 20 -6.18 6.67 6.31
N LEU A 21 -7.24 7.47 6.40
CA LEU A 21 -7.41 8.74 5.67
C LEU A 21 -7.24 9.97 6.56
N ILE A 22 -7.37 9.78 7.88
CA ILE A 22 -7.31 10.83 8.89
C ILE A 22 -6.19 10.44 9.86
N HIS A 23 -5.36 11.41 10.21
CA HIS A 23 -4.19 11.20 11.07
C HIS A 23 -4.17 12.22 12.21
N PRO A 24 -3.53 11.89 13.35
CA PRO A 24 -3.26 12.86 14.40
C PRO A 24 -2.50 14.08 13.88
N GLU A 25 -2.70 15.23 14.52
CA GLU A 25 -2.09 16.48 14.09
C GLU A 25 -0.56 16.38 13.96
N GLY A 26 -0.03 16.82 12.82
CA GLY A 26 1.40 16.80 12.53
C GLY A 26 2.03 15.40 12.38
N ARG A 27 1.22 14.34 12.34
CA ARG A 27 1.68 12.94 12.26
C ARG A 27 1.01 12.19 11.11
N VAL A 28 1.60 11.05 10.76
CA VAL A 28 1.01 10.06 9.84
C VAL A 28 0.99 8.70 10.53
N VAL A 29 -0.14 8.01 10.45
CA VAL A 29 -0.24 6.63 10.91
C VAL A 29 0.29 5.73 9.80
N ALA A 30 1.36 5.00 10.07
CA ALA A 30 2.03 4.21 9.05
C ALA A 30 2.62 2.92 9.64
N VAL A 31 2.49 1.83 8.88
CA VAL A 31 2.91 0.48 9.27
C VAL A 31 4.15 0.09 8.49
N LEU A 32 5.16 -0.49 9.16
CA LEU A 32 6.39 -0.91 8.51
C LEU A 32 6.07 -1.94 7.42
N ALA A 33 6.44 -1.64 6.18
CA ALA A 33 6.24 -2.54 5.04
C ALA A 33 7.57 -3.15 4.59
N TRP A 34 8.62 -2.32 4.56
CA TRP A 34 9.96 -2.73 4.16
C TRP A 34 11.00 -2.10 5.07
N ARG A 35 11.69 -2.94 5.85
CA ARG A 35 12.77 -2.51 6.73
C ARG A 35 14.07 -2.44 5.96
N ARG A 36 14.83 -1.36 6.15
CA ARG A 36 16.19 -1.25 5.62
C ARG A 36 17.06 -2.36 6.22
N HIS A 37 17.76 -3.08 5.35
CA HIS A 37 18.75 -4.09 5.70
C HIS A 37 20.10 -3.76 5.02
N ARG A 38 21.18 -4.44 5.42
CA ARG A 38 22.57 -4.13 5.00
C ARG A 38 22.72 -3.98 3.48
N GLU A 39 22.03 -4.83 2.71
CA GLU A 39 22.17 -4.91 1.25
C GLU A 39 20.86 -4.59 0.50
N GLY A 40 19.87 -4.00 1.17
CA GLY A 40 18.60 -3.68 0.53
C GLY A 40 17.44 -3.56 1.51
N PHE A 41 16.33 -4.22 1.20
CA PHE A 41 15.10 -4.17 2.00
C PHE A 41 14.61 -5.58 2.33
N MET A 42 14.04 -5.73 3.53
CA MET A 42 13.35 -6.94 3.95
C MET A 42 11.88 -6.61 4.20
N ARG A 43 10.96 -7.44 3.69
CA ARG A 43 9.53 -7.26 3.94
C ARG A 43 9.23 -7.52 5.41
N ALA A 44 8.50 -6.60 6.04
CA ALA A 44 8.09 -6.74 7.42
C ALA A 44 6.95 -7.75 7.57
N ARG A 45 6.89 -8.40 8.74
CA ARG A 45 5.97 -9.51 9.05
C ARG A 45 4.79 -9.08 9.93
N GLY A 46 4.21 -7.92 9.63
CA GLY A 46 2.98 -7.45 10.29
C GLY A 46 3.21 -6.40 11.39
N LEU A 47 2.20 -6.24 12.25
CA LEU A 47 2.12 -5.13 13.20
C LEU A 47 3.16 -5.21 14.33
N ILE A 48 3.45 -6.39 14.87
CA ILE A 48 4.45 -6.54 15.95
C ILE A 48 5.79 -5.91 15.54
N GLU A 49 6.24 -6.21 14.32
CA GLU A 49 7.50 -5.69 13.81
C GLU A 49 7.47 -4.16 13.63
N THR A 50 6.29 -3.62 13.27
CA THR A 50 6.09 -2.16 13.21
C THR A 50 6.28 -1.51 14.56
N TYR A 51 5.61 -2.02 15.61
CA TYR A 51 5.74 -1.45 16.95
C TYR A 51 7.17 -1.59 17.47
N ALA A 52 7.81 -2.74 17.27
CA ALA A 52 9.20 -2.96 17.66
C ALA A 52 10.13 -1.95 16.96
N PHE A 53 10.02 -1.83 15.63
CA PHE A 53 10.83 -0.89 14.84
C PHE A 53 10.64 0.55 15.28
N LEU A 54 9.41 1.01 15.52
CA LEU A 54 9.17 2.37 16.00
C LEU A 54 9.70 2.58 17.41
N LYS A 55 9.49 1.61 18.31
CA LYS A 55 9.99 1.65 19.68
C LYS A 55 11.51 1.73 19.75
N GLU A 56 12.22 1.02 18.88
CA GLU A 56 13.69 1.09 18.74
C GLU A 56 14.18 2.51 18.46
N HIS A 57 13.37 3.35 17.81
CA HIS A 57 13.70 4.74 17.51
C HIS A 57 13.15 5.73 18.54
N GLY A 58 12.21 5.31 19.40
CA GLY A 58 11.71 6.05 20.55
C GLY A 58 10.19 5.89 20.79
N GLU A 59 9.80 5.89 22.07
CA GLU A 59 8.40 5.75 22.49
C GLU A 59 7.47 6.84 21.92
N ARG A 60 8.01 7.99 21.50
CA ARG A 60 7.22 9.11 20.94
C ARG A 60 6.48 8.76 19.64
N TYR A 61 6.82 7.66 18.98
CA TYR A 61 6.17 7.19 17.75
C TYR A 61 5.01 6.23 18.03
N LEU A 62 4.83 5.82 19.28
CA LEU A 62 3.71 5.01 19.75
C LEU A 62 2.67 5.95 20.38
N PHE A 63 1.80 6.51 19.56
CA PHE A 63 0.88 7.57 19.95
C PHE A 63 -0.42 6.97 20.49
N PHE A 64 -0.78 7.28 21.74
CA PHE A 64 -2.09 6.89 22.26
C PHE A 64 -3.20 7.77 21.68
N ASP A 65 -4.12 7.15 20.95
CA ASP A 65 -5.32 7.78 20.39
C ASP A 65 -6.50 7.58 21.35
N ASP A 66 -6.99 8.68 21.93
CA ASP A 66 -8.05 8.68 22.93
C ASP A 66 -9.43 8.32 22.35
N GLN A 67 -9.62 8.54 21.05
CA GLN A 67 -10.85 8.22 20.32
C GLN A 67 -11.04 6.71 20.16
N SER A 68 -10.00 6.00 19.72
CA SER A 68 -10.03 4.54 19.55
C SER A 68 -9.63 3.78 20.81
N GLY A 69 -8.96 4.43 21.77
CA GLY A 69 -8.37 3.78 22.94
C GLY A 69 -7.16 2.90 22.59
N GLN A 70 -6.55 3.12 21.42
CA GLN A 70 -5.45 2.31 20.90
C GLN A 70 -4.14 3.11 20.84
N VAL A 71 -3.02 2.40 20.93
CA VAL A 71 -1.72 2.97 20.59
C VAL A 71 -1.53 2.83 19.08
N LEU A 72 -1.29 3.93 18.39
CA LEU A 72 -1.10 3.99 16.94
C LEU A 72 0.40 4.13 16.59
N PRO A 73 0.87 3.48 15.52
CA PRO A 73 2.20 3.70 14.96
C PRO A 73 2.20 5.02 14.17
N ALA A 74 2.54 6.13 14.84
CA ALA A 74 2.36 7.49 14.32
C ALA A 74 3.68 8.27 14.25
N VAL A 75 4.16 8.52 13.04
CA VAL A 75 5.43 9.22 12.77
C VAL A 75 5.16 10.70 12.52
N PRO A 76 5.89 11.63 13.16
CA PRO A 76 5.80 13.06 12.85
C PRO A 76 6.15 13.35 11.39
N LEU A 77 5.34 14.17 10.72
CA LEU A 77 5.56 14.57 9.32
C LEU A 77 6.93 15.23 9.12
N ALA A 78 7.39 16.00 10.11
CA ALA A 78 8.68 16.69 10.09
C ALA A 78 9.90 15.73 10.15
N GLU A 79 9.70 14.46 10.51
CA GLU A 79 10.76 13.44 10.58
C GLU A 79 10.77 12.51 9.36
N LEU A 80 9.87 12.70 8.40
CA LEU A 80 9.83 11.88 7.19
C LEU A 80 10.94 12.28 6.22
N GLU A 81 11.63 11.28 5.68
CA GLU A 81 12.69 11.46 4.69
C GLU A 81 12.10 11.62 3.27
N ALA A 82 10.97 10.95 3.01
CA ALA A 82 10.26 11.06 1.74
C ALA A 82 8.78 10.70 1.90
N ILE A 83 7.97 11.19 0.97
CA ILE A 83 6.57 10.82 0.80
C ILE A 83 6.43 10.29 -0.63
N LEU A 84 5.86 9.10 -0.79
CA LEU A 84 5.70 8.40 -2.06
C LEU A 84 4.22 8.23 -2.35
N GLU A 85 3.74 8.96 -3.36
CA GLU A 85 2.36 8.92 -3.81
C GLU A 85 2.14 7.79 -4.84
N PRO A 86 0.96 7.16 -4.84
CA PRO A 86 0.55 6.24 -5.90
C PRO A 86 0.63 6.88 -7.29
N GLN A 87 1.10 6.10 -8.25
CA GLN A 87 1.44 6.56 -9.59
C GLN A 87 0.36 6.21 -10.61
N ASN A 88 0.00 7.16 -11.48
CA ASN A 88 -0.97 6.92 -12.55
C ASN A 88 -0.35 6.17 -13.74
N VAL A 89 -1.17 5.76 -14.70
CA VAL A 89 -0.70 5.02 -15.88
C VAL A 89 0.32 5.79 -16.72
N ALA A 90 0.26 7.13 -16.73
CA ALA A 90 1.18 7.96 -17.48
C ALA A 90 2.62 7.91 -16.91
N SER A 91 2.77 7.88 -15.58
CA SER A 91 4.07 7.64 -14.94
C SER A 91 4.65 6.26 -15.24
N LEU A 92 3.78 5.27 -15.45
CA LEU A 92 4.19 3.88 -15.71
C LEU A 92 4.68 3.64 -17.13
N ARG A 93 4.20 4.40 -18.12
CA ARG A 93 4.70 4.28 -19.51
C ARG A 93 6.20 4.51 -19.67
N LYS A 94 6.85 5.10 -18.65
CA LYS A 94 8.30 5.34 -18.59
C LYS A 94 9.07 4.27 -17.82
N ARG A 95 8.38 3.33 -17.18
CA ARG A 95 8.94 2.27 -16.33
C ARG A 95 9.10 0.99 -17.15
N GLY A 96 10.35 0.62 -17.44
CA GLY A 96 10.67 -0.60 -18.20
C GLY A 96 10.58 -1.88 -17.37
N ASP A 97 10.40 -1.76 -16.06
CA ASP A 97 10.35 -2.84 -15.07
C ASP A 97 8.91 -3.26 -14.70
N LEU A 98 7.89 -2.61 -15.26
CA LEU A 98 6.50 -2.98 -15.04
C LEU A 98 6.06 -4.05 -16.04
N SER A 99 5.29 -5.04 -15.58
CA SER A 99 4.75 -6.06 -16.48
C SER A 99 3.71 -5.44 -17.43
N GLU A 100 3.69 -5.94 -18.67
CA GLU A 100 2.73 -5.52 -19.69
C GLU A 100 1.28 -5.72 -19.23
N SER A 101 1.01 -6.79 -18.45
CA SER A 101 -0.31 -7.07 -17.89
C SER A 101 -0.80 -5.99 -16.92
N VAL A 102 0.07 -5.43 -16.08
CA VAL A 102 -0.32 -4.34 -15.16
C VAL A 102 -0.62 -3.07 -15.94
N ARG A 103 0.20 -2.76 -16.96
CA ARG A 103 -0.07 -1.64 -17.86
C ARG A 103 -1.42 -1.82 -18.56
N ALA A 104 -1.67 -2.97 -19.16
CA ALA A 104 -2.91 -3.27 -19.86
C ALA A 104 -4.14 -3.17 -18.95
N LEU A 105 -4.04 -3.67 -17.70
CA LEU A 105 -5.11 -3.55 -16.72
C LEU A 105 -5.42 -2.07 -16.39
N MET A 106 -4.38 -1.28 -16.14
CA MET A 106 -4.57 0.13 -15.80
C MET A 106 -5.07 0.96 -17.00
N GLU A 107 -4.67 0.61 -18.22
CA GLU A 107 -5.19 1.23 -19.44
C GLU A 107 -6.67 0.87 -19.66
N GLU A 108 -7.07 -0.39 -19.49
CA GLU A 108 -8.48 -0.79 -19.58
C GLU A 108 -9.35 -0.08 -18.53
N LEU A 109 -8.85 0.05 -17.30
CA LEU A 109 -9.51 0.83 -16.25
C LEU A 109 -9.65 2.30 -16.66
N ALA A 110 -8.58 2.92 -17.16
CA ALA A 110 -8.58 4.31 -17.59
C ALA A 110 -9.54 4.57 -18.77
N ASP A 111 -9.65 3.64 -19.72
CA ASP A 111 -10.57 3.72 -20.86
C ASP A 111 -12.04 3.75 -20.42
N HIS A 112 -12.35 3.19 -19.24
CA HIS A 112 -13.67 3.24 -18.62
C HIS A 112 -13.81 4.37 -17.59
N GLY A 113 -12.89 5.35 -17.60
CA GLY A 113 -12.91 6.51 -16.71
C GLY A 113 -12.51 6.20 -15.26
N VAL A 114 -11.84 5.06 -15.03
CA VAL A 114 -11.35 4.68 -13.70
C VAL A 114 -9.92 5.18 -13.48
N GLU A 115 -9.74 6.08 -12.51
CA GLU A 115 -8.45 6.63 -12.12
C GLU A 115 -7.69 5.73 -11.14
N ALA A 116 -7.31 4.54 -11.61
CA ALA A 116 -6.46 3.64 -10.83
C ALA A 116 -5.01 4.15 -10.74
N ARG A 117 -4.42 4.00 -9.56
CA ARG A 117 -3.02 4.37 -9.29
C ARG A 117 -2.25 3.19 -8.69
N LEU A 118 -1.04 2.95 -9.22
CA LEU A 118 -0.13 1.91 -8.75
C LEU A 118 0.48 2.28 -7.41
N THR A 119 0.45 1.35 -6.47
CA THR A 119 1.10 1.44 -5.17
C THR A 119 1.91 0.16 -4.88
N GLY A 120 2.17 -0.13 -3.61
CA GLY A 120 2.74 -1.38 -3.15
C GLY A 120 4.22 -1.54 -3.47
N SER A 121 4.64 -2.79 -3.59
CA SER A 121 6.03 -3.13 -3.89
C SER A 121 6.52 -2.55 -5.22
N MET A 122 5.64 -2.47 -6.22
CA MET A 122 5.97 -1.92 -7.54
C MET A 122 6.20 -0.40 -7.49
N LEU A 123 5.43 0.35 -6.70
CA LEU A 123 5.69 1.78 -6.50
C LEU A 123 7.12 2.02 -5.98
N LEU A 124 7.54 1.17 -5.03
CA LEU A 124 8.85 1.23 -4.38
C LEU A 124 10.00 0.64 -5.22
N GLY A 125 9.71 -0.05 -6.33
CA GLY A 125 10.72 -0.79 -7.10
C GLY A 125 11.30 -1.99 -6.33
N LEU A 126 10.51 -2.56 -5.41
CA LEU A 126 10.88 -3.70 -4.57
C LEU A 126 10.10 -4.98 -4.94
N HIS A 127 9.42 -4.98 -6.09
CA HIS A 127 8.72 -6.15 -6.61
C HIS A 127 9.70 -7.19 -7.16
N GLY A 128 9.33 -8.47 -7.06
CA GLY A 128 10.03 -9.60 -7.66
C GLY A 128 9.13 -10.41 -8.60
N PRO A 129 9.63 -11.53 -9.17
CA PRO A 129 8.90 -12.34 -10.15
C PRO A 129 7.54 -12.90 -9.71
N GLY A 130 7.24 -12.89 -8.40
CA GLY A 130 5.97 -13.33 -7.84
C GLY A 130 5.22 -12.26 -7.06
N SER A 131 5.57 -10.98 -7.24
CA SER A 131 4.87 -9.88 -6.57
C SER A 131 3.56 -9.55 -7.26
N ASP A 132 2.53 -9.29 -6.45
CA ASP A 132 1.25 -8.77 -6.92
C ASP A 132 1.35 -7.29 -7.29
N ALA A 133 0.37 -6.85 -8.08
CA ALA A 133 0.20 -5.46 -8.43
C ALA A 133 -0.88 -4.82 -7.57
N ASP A 134 -0.48 -3.87 -6.73
CA ASP A 134 -1.40 -3.15 -5.86
C ASP A 134 -1.88 -1.87 -6.56
N LEU A 135 -3.20 -1.72 -6.70
CA LEU A 135 -3.84 -0.53 -7.25
C LEU A 135 -4.76 0.12 -6.21
N VAL A 136 -4.81 1.45 -6.20
CA VAL A 136 -5.75 2.24 -5.40
C VAL A 136 -6.61 3.14 -6.26
N VAL A 137 -7.85 3.34 -5.84
CA VAL A 137 -8.85 4.24 -6.44
C VAL A 137 -9.45 5.08 -5.32
N TYR A 138 -9.48 6.40 -5.53
CA TYR A 138 -9.87 7.37 -4.49
C TYR A 138 -11.29 7.91 -4.70
N SER A 139 -12.28 7.02 -4.79
CA SER A 139 -13.71 7.38 -4.74
C SER A 139 -14.58 6.13 -4.62
N ILE A 140 -15.75 6.25 -4.00
CA ILE A 140 -16.71 5.16 -3.90
C ILE A 140 -17.29 4.83 -5.28
N GLU A 141 -17.56 5.86 -6.08
CA GLU A 141 -18.04 5.78 -7.47
C GLU A 141 -16.99 5.10 -8.35
N GLN A 142 -15.73 5.54 -8.24
CA GLN A 142 -14.58 4.96 -8.95
C GLN A 142 -14.34 3.50 -8.54
N ARG A 143 -14.53 3.15 -7.26
CA ARG A 143 -14.47 1.76 -6.80
C ARG A 143 -15.56 0.90 -7.47
N LYS A 144 -16.79 1.41 -7.58
CA LYS A 144 -17.89 0.68 -8.25
C LYS A 144 -17.57 0.46 -9.73
N ALA A 145 -17.17 1.52 -10.42
CA ALA A 145 -16.77 1.45 -11.82
C ALA A 145 -15.60 0.45 -12.03
N ALA A 146 -14.58 0.48 -11.16
CA ALA A 146 -13.48 -0.49 -11.22
C ALA A 146 -13.96 -1.95 -11.10
N LEU A 147 -14.90 -2.22 -10.20
CA LEU A 147 -15.46 -3.57 -10.01
C LEU A 147 -16.30 -4.01 -11.21
N GLU A 148 -17.05 -3.10 -11.83
CA GLU A 148 -17.82 -3.34 -13.05
C GLU A 148 -16.89 -3.71 -14.20
N VAL A 149 -15.84 -2.92 -14.45
CA VAL A 149 -14.82 -3.19 -15.49
C VAL A 149 -14.15 -4.53 -15.26
N LEU A 150 -13.71 -4.83 -14.03
CA LEU A 150 -13.12 -6.13 -13.69
C LEU A 150 -14.11 -7.28 -13.90
N GLY A 151 -15.39 -7.06 -13.65
CA GLY A 151 -16.47 -8.03 -13.92
C GLY A 151 -16.64 -8.27 -15.42
N GLU A 152 -16.63 -7.22 -16.23
CA GLU A 152 -16.71 -7.33 -17.69
C GLU A 152 -15.48 -8.05 -18.27
N MET A 153 -14.28 -7.68 -17.84
CA MET A 153 -13.04 -8.35 -18.24
C MET A 153 -13.11 -9.85 -17.93
N ARG A 154 -13.68 -10.22 -16.77
CA ARG A 154 -13.85 -11.63 -16.38
C ARG A 154 -14.85 -12.34 -17.27
N SER A 155 -15.97 -11.71 -17.60
CA SER A 155 -16.98 -12.28 -18.51
C SER A 155 -16.42 -12.55 -19.91
N ARG A 156 -15.42 -11.76 -20.33
CA ARG A 156 -14.69 -11.89 -21.59
C ARG A 156 -13.46 -12.81 -21.50
N GLY A 157 -13.20 -13.44 -20.35
CA GLY A 157 -12.04 -14.30 -20.14
C GLY A 157 -10.68 -13.59 -20.15
N ARG A 158 -10.64 -12.27 -19.95
CA ARG A 158 -9.39 -11.49 -19.88
C ARG A 158 -8.73 -11.51 -18.51
N VAL A 159 -9.51 -11.78 -17.46
CA VAL A 159 -9.02 -11.95 -16.08
C VAL A 159 -9.72 -13.14 -15.44
N GLU A 160 -9.02 -13.81 -14.53
CA GLU A 160 -9.54 -14.94 -13.76
C GLU A 160 -9.31 -14.75 -12.27
N VAL A 161 -10.08 -15.48 -11.45
CA VAL A 161 -9.89 -15.46 -9.99
C VAL A 161 -8.89 -16.57 -9.63
N ASN A 162 -7.77 -16.18 -9.04
CA ASN A 162 -6.87 -17.13 -8.41
C ASN A 162 -7.40 -17.50 -7.01
N VAL A 163 -8.14 -18.60 -6.92
CA VAL A 163 -8.78 -19.06 -5.68
C VAL A 163 -7.76 -19.42 -4.61
N GLU A 164 -6.63 -20.04 -4.99
CA GLU A 164 -5.58 -20.41 -4.04
C GLU A 164 -4.97 -19.16 -3.40
N HIS A 165 -4.68 -18.14 -4.21
CA HIS A 165 -4.17 -16.87 -3.73
C HIS A 165 -5.19 -16.17 -2.82
N LEU A 166 -6.47 -16.18 -3.19
CA LEU A 166 -7.52 -15.60 -2.34
C LEU A 166 -7.59 -16.29 -0.97
N LEU A 167 -7.50 -17.62 -0.91
CA LEU A 167 -7.50 -18.37 0.35
C LEU A 167 -6.27 -18.04 1.20
N ARG A 168 -5.10 -17.88 0.56
CA ARG A 168 -3.87 -17.46 1.23
C ARG A 168 -4.01 -16.08 1.86
N ASP A 169 -4.49 -15.10 1.09
CA ASP A 169 -4.76 -13.75 1.58
C ASP A 169 -5.69 -13.74 2.79
N PHE A 170 -6.75 -14.56 2.75
CA PHE A 170 -7.69 -14.70 3.87
C PHE A 170 -7.03 -15.28 5.12
N ALA A 171 -6.14 -16.27 4.96
CA ALA A 171 -5.42 -16.87 6.07
C ALA A 171 -4.39 -15.89 6.68
N GLU A 172 -3.64 -15.19 5.83
CA GLU A 172 -2.61 -14.24 6.25
C GLU A 172 -3.21 -13.01 6.95
N ARG A 173 -4.28 -12.41 6.40
CA ARG A 173 -4.93 -11.23 7.01
C ARG A 173 -5.60 -11.52 8.35
N ARG A 174 -6.02 -12.76 8.60
CA ARG A 174 -6.62 -13.15 9.89
C ARG A 174 -5.59 -13.36 10.99
N ALA A 175 -4.36 -13.72 10.65
CA ALA A 175 -3.30 -13.94 11.64
C ALA A 175 -3.00 -12.66 12.44
N ASP A 176 -3.05 -11.50 11.78
CA ASP A 176 -2.80 -10.19 12.43
C ASP A 176 -4.04 -9.62 13.15
N SER A 177 -5.25 -10.08 12.82
CA SER A 177 -6.51 -9.59 13.39
C SER A 177 -6.92 -10.27 14.71
N LEU A 178 -6.17 -11.30 15.15
CA LEU A 178 -6.43 -12.06 16.37
C LEU A 178 -5.49 -11.67 17.53
N MET A 179 -4.74 -10.58 17.37
CA MET A 179 -3.91 -9.97 18.41
C MET A 179 -4.59 -8.78 19.06
#